data_AF-A0A9P7YWQ6-F1
#
_entry.id   AF-A0A9P7YWQ6-F1
#
_cell.length_a   1.000
_cell.length_b   1.000
_cell.length_c   1.000
_cell.angle_alpha   90.00
_cell.angle_beta   90.00
_cell.angle_gamma   90.00
#
_symmetry.space_group_name_H-M   'P 1'
#
loop_
_entity.id
_entity.type
_entity.pdbx_description
1 polymer ?
#
loop_
_entity_poly.entity_id
_entity_poly.type
_entity_poly.pdbx_seq_one_letter_code
_entity_poly.pdbx_strand_id
1 'polypeptide(L)'
;MTPGEMFRRTAGNRRTIAESNRTPNIVDPSPERITFLFQAGTSRAGPEFAVKHAEAIFVSSHLMAEVAPKTFAMRKLAAERGRNPRSIKLFSTFSPILGLTDEEAQAKIANLKKYTIGWLVIISG
;
A
#
# COMPACT_ATOMS: atom_id res chain seq x y z
N MET A 1 -19.86 -45.97 12.53
CA MET A 1 -19.11 -44.81 12.03
C MET A 1 -17.72 -44.86 12.62
N THR A 2 -16.69 -44.95 11.79
CA THR A 2 -15.29 -45.17 12.23
C THR A 2 -14.56 -43.84 12.45
N PRO A 3 -13.49 -43.80 13.27
CA PRO A 3 -12.72 -42.57 13.52
C PRO A 3 -12.20 -41.88 12.24
N GLY A 4 -11.93 -42.64 11.17
CA GLY A 4 -11.51 -42.10 9.88
C GLY A 4 -12.61 -41.37 9.08
N GLU A 5 -13.88 -41.65 9.38
CA GLU A 5 -15.04 -40.95 8.79
C GLU A 5 -15.30 -39.61 9.49
N MET A 6 -14.91 -39.49 10.76
CA MET A 6 -15.05 -38.27 11.54
C MET A 6 -14.05 -37.19 11.07
N PHE A 7 -12.81 -37.57 10.73
CA PHE A 7 -11.77 -36.64 10.28
C PHE A 7 -12.03 -36.06 8.87
N ARG A 8 -12.65 -36.84 7.96
CA ARG A 8 -13.06 -36.35 6.64
C ARG A 8 -14.19 -35.31 6.71
N ARG A 9 -15.03 -35.37 7.76
CA ARG A 9 -16.12 -34.41 7.95
C ARG A 9 -15.62 -33.07 8.52
N THR A 10 -14.57 -33.07 9.34
CA THR A 10 -13.93 -31.85 9.87
C THR A 10 -12.99 -31.19 8.87
N ALA A 11 -12.39 -31.93 7.93
CA ALA A 11 -11.50 -31.36 6.90
C ALA A 11 -12.25 -30.69 5.72
N GLY A 12 -13.53 -30.99 5.51
CA GLY A 12 -14.32 -30.49 4.38
C GLY A 12 -14.85 -29.05 4.51
N ASN A 13 -14.61 -28.38 5.65
CA ASN A 13 -15.13 -27.03 5.91
C ASN A 13 -14.05 -25.98 6.14
N ARG A 14 -12.92 -26.08 5.42
CA ARG A 14 -12.06 -24.92 5.14
C ARG A 14 -12.59 -24.18 3.92
N ARG A 15 -13.88 -23.81 3.92
CA ARG A 15 -14.28 -22.65 3.13
C ARG A 15 -13.73 -21.46 3.90
N THR A 16 -12.79 -20.78 3.27
CA THR A 16 -12.51 -19.36 3.52
C THR A 16 -13.76 -18.68 4.06
N ILE A 17 -13.63 -18.02 5.21
CA ILE A 17 -14.54 -17.00 5.75
C ILE A 17 -14.71 -15.89 4.69
N ALA A 18 -15.46 -16.21 3.64
CA ALA A 18 -16.04 -15.26 2.72
C ALA A 18 -17.44 -15.03 3.28
N GLU A 19 -17.59 -13.97 4.07
CA GLU A 19 -18.85 -13.60 4.69
C GLU A 19 -19.92 -13.47 3.59
N SER A 20 -20.94 -14.32 3.62
CA SER A 20 -22.08 -14.19 2.70
C SER A 20 -23.03 -13.12 3.24
N ASN A 21 -22.69 -11.85 3.04
CA ASN A 21 -23.58 -10.76 3.39
C ASN A 21 -24.53 -10.45 2.21
N ARG A 22 -25.77 -10.95 2.27
CA ARG A 22 -26.83 -10.67 1.28
C ARG A 22 -27.69 -9.46 1.63
N THR A 23 -27.44 -8.83 2.78
CA THR A 23 -28.22 -7.70 3.25
C THR A 23 -27.81 -6.44 2.49
N PRO A 24 -28.77 -5.59 2.07
CA PRO A 24 -28.46 -4.29 1.47
C PRO A 24 -27.59 -3.43 2.39
N ASN A 25 -26.79 -2.54 1.80
CA ASN A 25 -26.05 -1.55 2.58
C ASN A 25 -27.06 -0.63 3.31
N ILE A 26 -26.76 -0.27 4.56
CA ILE A 26 -27.67 0.53 5.40
C ILE A 26 -27.65 2.01 5.00
N VAL A 27 -26.66 2.42 4.21
CA VAL A 27 -26.48 3.79 3.75
C VAL A 27 -26.93 3.94 2.30
N ASP A 28 -27.53 5.09 2.00
CA ASP A 28 -27.79 5.51 0.63
C ASP A 28 -26.47 5.64 -0.16
N PRO A 29 -26.49 5.43 -1.49
CA PRO A 29 -25.27 5.51 -2.29
C PRO A 29 -24.69 6.93 -2.29
N SER A 30 -23.42 7.06 -1.91
CA SER A 30 -22.67 8.30 -2.08
C SER A 30 -22.37 8.57 -3.58
N PRO A 31 -21.98 9.81 -3.95
CA PRO A 31 -21.61 10.15 -5.33
C PRO A 31 -20.53 9.20 -5.90
N GLU A 32 -19.55 8.85 -5.09
CA GLU A 32 -18.43 7.99 -5.49
C GLU A 32 -18.79 6.50 -5.40
N ARG A 33 -19.75 6.12 -4.55
CA ARG A 33 -20.12 4.75 -4.12
C ARG A 33 -18.98 3.96 -3.44
N ILE A 34 -17.80 3.96 -4.04
CA ILE A 34 -16.57 3.38 -3.55
C ILE A 34 -15.61 4.54 -3.29
N THR A 35 -15.03 4.59 -2.10
CA THR A 35 -14.02 5.60 -1.77
C THR A 35 -12.76 5.36 -2.57
N PHE A 36 -12.00 6.43 -2.79
CA PHE A 36 -10.76 6.35 -3.56
C PHE A 36 -9.75 5.40 -2.89
N LEU A 37 -9.34 4.35 -3.59
CA LEU A 37 -8.63 3.22 -2.99
C LEU A 37 -7.11 3.43 -2.96
N PHE A 38 -6.55 3.56 -1.76
CA PHE A 38 -5.10 3.57 -1.51
C PHE A 38 -4.58 2.18 -1.13
N GLN A 39 -3.34 1.89 -1.51
CA GLN A 39 -2.61 0.69 -1.07
C GLN A 39 -1.14 1.02 -0.78
N ALA A 40 -0.57 0.44 0.29
CA ALA A 40 0.80 0.72 0.74
C ALA A 40 1.57 -0.55 1.17
N GLY A 41 1.21 -1.71 0.63
CA GLY A 41 1.80 -3.00 1.04
C GLY A 41 3.11 -3.29 0.31
N THR A 42 4.17 -3.55 1.08
CA THR A 42 5.53 -3.84 0.58
C THR A 42 5.84 -5.34 0.44
N SER A 43 4.89 -6.21 0.77
CA SER A 43 5.07 -7.67 0.70
C SER A 43 5.19 -8.18 -0.74
N ARG A 44 5.69 -9.41 -0.92
CA ARG A 44 5.80 -10.05 -2.25
C ARG A 44 4.47 -10.15 -3.00
N ALA A 45 3.36 -10.28 -2.28
CA ALA A 45 2.01 -10.30 -2.85
C ALA A 45 1.38 -8.91 -3.04
N GLY A 46 1.98 -7.87 -2.43
CA GLY A 46 1.49 -6.49 -2.44
C GLY A 46 1.28 -5.91 -3.84
N PRO A 47 2.25 -6.01 -4.77
CA PRO A 47 2.12 -5.48 -6.13
C PRO A 47 0.89 -5.98 -6.89
N GLU A 48 0.63 -7.29 -6.83
CA GLU A 48 -0.50 -7.92 -7.52
C GLU A 48 -1.84 -7.47 -6.95
N PHE A 49 -1.94 -7.40 -5.63
CA PHE A 49 -3.13 -6.90 -4.94
C PHE A 49 -3.37 -5.42 -5.26
N ALA A 50 -2.30 -4.61 -5.24
CA ALA A 50 -2.39 -3.18 -5.49
C ALA A 50 -2.74 -2.87 -6.94
N VAL A 51 -2.16 -3.56 -7.92
CA VAL A 51 -2.53 -3.39 -9.34
C VAL A 51 -3.99 -3.75 -9.58
N LYS A 52 -4.48 -4.79 -8.91
CA LYS A 52 -5.87 -5.25 -9.05
C LYS A 52 -6.88 -4.26 -8.46
N HIS A 53 -6.57 -3.60 -7.35
CA HIS A 53 -7.57 -2.86 -6.57
C HIS A 53 -7.30 -1.36 -6.39
N ALA A 54 -6.05 -0.94 -6.35
CA ALA A 54 -5.68 0.40 -5.87
C ALA A 54 -5.80 1.45 -6.98
N GLU A 55 -6.37 2.61 -6.67
CA GLU A 55 -6.32 3.80 -7.53
C GLU A 55 -5.07 4.64 -7.24
N ALA A 56 -4.53 4.51 -6.02
CA ALA A 56 -3.27 5.09 -5.60
C ALA A 56 -2.40 4.12 -4.81
N ILE A 57 -1.08 4.18 -5.03
CA ILE A 57 -0.10 3.32 -4.35
C ILE A 57 1.00 4.16 -3.75
N PHE A 58 1.28 3.95 -2.46
CA PHE A 58 2.48 4.47 -1.81
C PHE A 58 3.66 3.54 -2.05
N VAL A 59 4.68 4.07 -2.72
CA VAL A 59 5.94 3.39 -3.01
C VAL A 59 6.92 3.68 -1.87
N SER A 60 7.15 2.67 -1.03
CA SER A 60 8.13 2.76 0.07
C SER A 60 9.56 2.74 -0.47
N SER A 61 10.16 3.93 -0.59
CA SER A 61 11.60 4.17 -0.70
C SER A 61 11.87 5.67 -0.60
N HIS A 62 13.05 6.02 -0.10
CA HIS A 62 13.56 7.40 0.00
C HIS A 62 14.62 7.72 -1.07
N LEU A 63 15.00 6.74 -1.90
CA LEU A 63 16.01 6.89 -2.95
C LEU A 63 15.35 6.84 -4.32
N MET A 64 15.56 7.88 -5.13
CA MET A 64 15.02 7.92 -6.50
C MET A 64 15.44 6.72 -7.35
N ALA A 65 16.68 6.23 -7.16
CA ALA A 65 17.20 5.04 -7.82
C ALA A 65 16.39 3.76 -7.53
N GLU A 66 15.69 3.70 -6.40
CA GLU A 66 14.80 2.58 -6.05
C GLU A 66 13.34 2.84 -6.40
N VAL A 67 12.87 4.10 -6.30
CA VAL A 67 11.49 4.47 -6.63
C VAL A 67 11.21 4.26 -8.12
N ALA A 68 12.11 4.72 -9.00
CA ALA A 68 11.94 4.61 -10.45
C ALA A 68 11.65 3.17 -10.93
N PRO A 69 12.50 2.16 -10.63
CA PRO A 69 12.25 0.80 -11.08
C PRO A 69 10.96 0.20 -10.49
N LYS A 70 10.65 0.49 -9.22
CA LYS A 70 9.39 0.07 -8.59
C LYS A 70 8.18 0.64 -9.32
N THR A 71 8.19 1.93 -9.65
CA THR A 71 7.09 2.56 -10.39
C THR A 71 6.92 1.99 -11.79
N PHE A 72 8.02 1.72 -12.50
CA PHE A 72 7.98 1.11 -13.84
C PHE A 72 7.42 -0.32 -13.78
N ALA A 73 7.87 -1.13 -12.83
CA ALA A 73 7.36 -2.48 -12.62
C ALA A 73 5.85 -2.50 -12.34
N MET A 74 5.36 -1.58 -11.49
CA MET A 74 3.93 -1.47 -11.19
C MET A 74 3.09 -1.08 -12.42
N ARG A 75 3.60 -0.16 -13.25
CA ARG A 75 2.93 0.23 -14.50
C ARG A 75 2.92 -0.90 -15.51
N LYS A 76 4.02 -1.65 -15.62
CA LYS A 76 4.12 -2.84 -16.48
C LYS A 76 3.12 -3.90 -16.04
N LEU A 77 3.10 -4.23 -14.75
CA LEU A 77 2.17 -5.20 -14.18
C LEU A 77 0.71 -4.78 -14.38
N ALA A 78 0.40 -3.49 -14.28
CA ALA A 78 -0.93 -2.97 -14.60
C ALA A 78 -1.34 -3.23 -16.06
N ALA A 79 -0.43 -2.98 -17.02
CA ALA A 79 -0.68 -3.31 -18.43
C ALA A 79 -0.92 -4.82 -18.64
N GLU A 80 -0.07 -5.66 -18.03
CA GLU A 80 -0.17 -7.13 -18.11
C GLU A 80 -1.50 -7.64 -17.53
N ARG A 81 -2.05 -6.97 -16.52
CA ARG A 81 -3.35 -7.26 -15.92
C ARG A 81 -4.53 -6.62 -16.67
N GLY A 82 -4.30 -6.03 -17.84
CA GLY A 82 -5.33 -5.43 -18.70
C GLY A 82 -5.85 -4.08 -18.20
N ARG A 83 -5.15 -3.43 -17.27
CA ARG A 83 -5.49 -2.13 -16.72
C ARG A 83 -4.66 -1.03 -17.37
N ASN A 84 -5.24 0.15 -17.57
CA ASN A 84 -4.48 1.32 -18.02
C ASN A 84 -3.36 1.65 -17.01
N PRO A 85 -2.06 1.61 -17.39
CA PRO A 85 -0.94 1.87 -16.49
C PRO A 85 -0.96 3.26 -15.85
N ARG A 86 -1.65 4.23 -16.46
CA ARG A 86 -1.79 5.60 -15.97
C ARG A 86 -3.00 5.82 -15.07
N SER A 87 -3.87 4.81 -14.92
CA SER A 87 -5.00 4.85 -13.99
C SER A 87 -4.59 4.68 -12.53
N ILE A 88 -3.36 4.21 -12.27
CA ILE A 88 -2.78 4.11 -10.94
C ILE A 88 -1.91 5.35 -10.68
N LYS A 89 -2.25 6.10 -9.63
CA LYS A 89 -1.43 7.19 -9.09
C LYS A 89 -0.35 6.61 -8.17
N LEU A 90 0.89 7.06 -8.32
CA LEU A 90 2.02 6.54 -7.55
C LEU A 90 2.57 7.68 -6.70
N PHE A 91 2.65 7.46 -5.40
CA PHE A 91 3.11 8.42 -4.41
C PHE A 91 4.38 7.91 -3.76
N SER A 92 5.35 8.79 -3.53
CA SER A 92 6.58 8.49 -2.80
C SER A 92 6.71 9.49 -1.65
N THR A 93 7.35 9.09 -0.56
CA THR A 93 7.55 9.94 0.61
C THR A 93 8.70 10.90 0.37
N PHE A 94 8.49 12.17 0.71
CA PHE A 94 9.49 13.23 0.58
C PHE A 94 9.41 14.14 1.79
N SER A 95 10.54 14.35 2.47
CA SER A 95 10.63 15.13 3.70
C SER A 95 11.69 16.23 3.56
N PRO A 96 11.35 17.38 2.93
CA PRO A 96 12.29 18.47 2.73
C PRO A 96 12.55 19.24 4.02
N ILE A 97 13.80 19.68 4.21
CA ILE A 97 14.17 20.67 5.24
C ILE A 97 14.48 21.97 4.51
N LEU A 98 13.67 23.01 4.77
CA LEU A 98 13.70 24.27 4.03
C LEU A 98 14.33 25.39 4.87
N GLY A 99 15.08 26.28 4.22
CA GLY A 99 15.63 27.53 4.76
C GLY A 99 15.50 28.64 3.73
N LEU A 100 15.56 29.91 4.14
CA LEU A 100 15.65 31.03 3.20
C LEU A 100 17.01 31.04 2.50
N THR A 101 18.03 30.48 3.15
CA THR A 101 19.34 30.18 2.57
C THR A 101 19.74 28.72 2.82
N ASP A 102 20.74 28.24 2.09
CA ASP A 102 21.29 26.90 2.28
C ASP A 102 21.90 26.74 3.68
N GLU A 103 22.56 27.78 4.20
CA GLU A 103 23.13 27.79 5.55
C GLU A 103 22.04 27.61 6.63
N GLU A 104 20.90 28.27 6.48
CA GLU A 104 19.77 28.10 7.39
C GLU A 104 19.20 26.67 7.33
N ALA A 105 19.09 26.09 6.13
CA ALA A 105 18.62 24.71 5.97
C ALA A 105 19.61 23.71 6.61
N GLN A 106 20.92 23.92 6.42
CA GLN A 106 21.96 23.09 7.05
C GLN A 106 21.99 23.25 8.57
N ALA A 107 21.78 24.46 9.10
CA ALA A 107 21.67 24.70 10.53
C ALA A 107 20.46 23.95 11.13
N LYS A 108 19.31 23.96 10.43
CA LYS A 108 18.12 23.17 10.82
C LYS A 108 18.42 21.66 10.82
N ILE A 109 19.09 21.14 9.78
CA ILE A 109 19.53 19.73 9.73
C ILE A 109 20.46 19.40 10.91
N ALA A 110 21.47 20.23 11.16
CA ALA A 110 22.44 20.03 12.23
C ALA A 110 21.78 20.07 13.61
N ASN A 111 20.77 20.93 13.80
CA ASN A 111 20.00 20.96 15.02
C ASN A 111 19.12 19.71 15.19
N LEU A 112 18.38 19.31 14.13
CA LEU A 112 17.52 18.12 14.15
C LEU A 112 18.32 16.87 14.50
N LYS A 113 19.52 16.68 13.95
CA LYS A 113 20.41 15.55 14.26
C LYS A 113 20.68 15.35 15.75
N LYS A 114 20.64 16.41 16.58
CA LYS A 114 20.87 16.33 18.03
C LYS A 114 19.73 15.65 18.77
N TYR A 115 18.52 15.72 18.22
CA TYR A 115 17.30 15.26 18.88
C TYR A 115 16.86 13.89 18.41
N THR A 116 17.52 13.28 17.43
CA THR A 116 16.91 12.16 16.72
C THR A 116 17.70 10.86 16.80
N ILE A 117 16.96 9.85 17.25
CA ILE A 117 16.83 8.49 16.69
C ILE A 117 16.43 8.59 15.19
N GLY A 118 17.16 9.43 14.42
CA GLY A 118 16.86 10.08 13.11
C GLY A 118 15.98 9.36 12.16
N TRP A 119 16.19 8.07 12.13
CA TRP A 119 15.61 7.18 11.16
C TRP A 119 14.22 6.72 11.54
N LEU A 120 13.93 6.56 12.84
CA LEU A 120 12.70 5.91 13.29
C LEU A 120 11.47 6.76 12.93
N VAL A 121 11.50 8.08 13.16
CA VAL A 121 10.39 9.00 12.82
C VAL A 121 10.15 9.09 11.30
N ILE A 122 11.16 8.78 10.48
CA ILE A 122 11.07 8.79 9.02
C ILE A 122 10.52 7.45 8.48
N ILE A 123 10.73 6.33 9.19
CA ILE A 123 10.36 4.97 8.75
C ILE A 123 9.11 4.43 9.48
N SER A 124 8.78 4.92 10.68
CA SER A 124 7.58 4.53 11.42
C SER A 124 6.37 5.32 10.89
N GLY A 125 5.86 4.89 9.74
CA GLY A 125 4.43 4.97 9.47
C GLY A 125 3.66 4.03 10.38
#